data_AF-A0A0C2M0X0-F1
#
_entry.id   AF-A0A0C2M0X0-F1
#
_cell.length_a   1.000
_cell.length_b   1.000
_cell.length_c   1.000
_cell.angle_alpha   90.00
_cell.angle_beta   90.00
_cell.angle_gamma   90.00
#
_symmetry.space_group_name_H-M   'P 1'
#
loop_
_entity.id
_entity.type
_entity.pdbx_description
1 polymer ?
#
loop_
_entity_poly.entity_id
_entity_poly.type
_entity_poly.pdbx_seq_one_letter_code
_entity_poly.pdbx_strand_id
1 'polypeptide(L)'
;MVNQNGVETRLEDDFGKCKIETSKIIDNFFNRRSCKDMVTLLNETGYPIEEIYTANYDFRHIGGFIAIIFSDSREMTKFFSQLDELITEITRLNSKIILVSVGTGGPLVSHYLKARSQYWKRTHLDSWYSIDGPFGGSFIMHLSNIVSSNYFWPFYLSKTRLHEFLSTLPISYFLLPSSAVFKEEVNQY
;
A
#
# COMPACT_ATOMS: atom_id res chain seq x y z
N MET A 1 -2.08 -1.75 -15.44
CA MET A 1 -2.89 -3.00 -15.33
C MET A 1 -4.31 -2.65 -15.69
N VAL A 2 -4.92 -3.42 -16.59
CA VAL A 2 -6.34 -3.34 -16.92
C VAL A 2 -6.95 -4.67 -16.53
N ASN A 3 -8.16 -4.67 -15.99
CA ASN A 3 -8.86 -5.92 -15.71
C ASN A 3 -9.10 -6.71 -17.00
N GLN A 4 -9.21 -8.03 -16.88
CA GLN A 4 -9.59 -8.87 -18.01
C GLN A 4 -10.99 -8.51 -18.51
N ASN A 5 -11.28 -8.80 -19.78
CA ASN A 5 -12.58 -8.50 -20.36
C ASN A 5 -13.72 -9.17 -19.56
N GLY A 6 -14.73 -8.40 -19.17
CA GLY A 6 -15.83 -8.86 -18.32
C GLY A 6 -15.51 -8.94 -16.82
N VAL A 7 -14.33 -8.50 -16.37
CA VAL A 7 -13.95 -8.48 -14.95
C VAL A 7 -13.94 -7.06 -14.41
N GLU A 8 -14.72 -6.83 -13.36
CA GLU A 8 -14.70 -5.61 -12.57
C GLU A 8 -14.10 -5.89 -11.19
N THR A 9 -13.36 -4.92 -10.68
CA THR A 9 -12.73 -5.01 -9.37
C THR A 9 -13.15 -3.81 -8.54
N ARG A 10 -13.48 -4.05 -7.29
CA ARG A 10 -13.85 -3.00 -6.33
C ARG A 10 -13.10 -3.24 -5.02
N LEU A 11 -12.77 -2.16 -4.34
CA LEU A 11 -12.48 -2.21 -2.92
C LEU A 11 -13.81 -2.31 -2.18
N GLU A 12 -13.81 -2.92 -1.00
CA GLU A 12 -14.99 -2.86 -0.14
C GLU A 12 -15.28 -1.40 0.27
N ASP A 13 -16.55 -1.08 0.55
CA ASP A 13 -16.97 0.28 0.95
C ASP A 13 -16.58 0.60 2.42
N ASP A 14 -15.29 0.50 2.71
CA ASP A 14 -14.71 0.73 4.03
C ASP A 14 -13.57 1.77 4.04
N PHE A 15 -13.37 2.48 2.93
CA PHE A 15 -12.48 3.65 2.91
C PHE A 15 -12.91 4.68 3.95
N GLY A 16 -11.96 5.11 4.79
CA GLY A 16 -12.22 6.03 5.89
C GLY A 16 -13.02 5.42 7.04
N LYS A 17 -13.21 4.09 7.10
CA LYS A 17 -13.95 3.43 8.19
C LYS A 17 -13.09 2.33 8.79
N CYS A 18 -12.61 2.54 10.02
CA CYS A 18 -12.01 1.45 10.78
C CYS A 18 -13.10 0.50 11.27
N LYS A 19 -13.46 -0.49 10.45
CA LYS A 19 -14.24 -1.64 10.91
C LYS A 19 -13.25 -2.72 11.32
N ILE A 20 -13.20 -3.00 12.62
CA ILE A 20 -12.50 -4.20 13.15
C ILE A 20 -12.98 -5.46 12.40
N GLU A 21 -14.22 -5.44 11.89
CA GLU A 21 -14.81 -6.50 11.09
C GLU A 21 -14.49 -6.50 9.57
N THR A 22 -14.08 -5.41 8.90
CA THR A 22 -13.61 -5.49 7.48
C THR A 22 -12.12 -5.74 7.36
N SER A 23 -11.40 -5.76 8.49
CA SER A 23 -10.24 -6.64 8.62
C SER A 23 -10.62 -8.14 8.65
N LYS A 24 -11.82 -8.50 8.17
CA LYS A 24 -12.20 -9.82 7.69
C LYS A 24 -11.18 -10.23 6.63
N ILE A 25 -10.09 -10.80 7.14
CA ILE A 25 -9.59 -12.10 6.76
C ILE A 25 -9.74 -12.29 5.27
N ILE A 26 -8.75 -11.80 4.51
CA ILE A 26 -8.43 -12.43 3.24
C ILE A 26 -8.23 -13.91 3.58
N ASP A 27 -9.16 -14.74 3.13
CA ASP A 27 -9.41 -16.09 3.59
C ASP A 27 -8.14 -16.91 3.92
N ASN A 28 -8.09 -17.37 5.17
CA ASN A 28 -7.40 -18.53 5.74
C ASN A 28 -5.92 -18.86 5.48
N PHE A 29 -5.10 -18.02 4.83
CA PHE A 29 -3.64 -18.26 4.86
C PHE A 29 -2.76 -17.01 5.03
N PHE A 30 -3.20 -15.83 4.57
CA PHE A 30 -2.61 -14.55 4.99
C PHE A 30 -3.15 -14.05 6.34
N ASN A 31 -3.99 -14.88 6.95
CA ASN A 31 -4.70 -14.58 8.18
C ASN A 31 -3.72 -14.61 9.35
N ARG A 32 -3.16 -13.44 9.67
CA ARG A 32 -2.81 -12.95 11.02
C ARG A 32 -2.14 -11.56 10.86
N ARG A 33 -2.81 -10.50 11.33
CA ARG A 33 -2.23 -9.25 11.88
C ARG A 33 -2.29 -7.91 11.12
N SER A 34 -2.78 -7.76 9.88
CA SER A 34 -2.30 -6.57 9.12
C SER A 34 -2.69 -5.18 9.65
N CYS A 35 -3.81 -5.01 10.37
CA CYS A 35 -4.05 -3.80 11.17
C CYS A 35 -4.82 -4.05 12.48
N LYS A 36 -5.49 -5.20 12.64
CA LYS A 36 -6.37 -5.47 13.79
C LYS A 36 -5.63 -5.35 15.13
N ASP A 37 -4.48 -6.01 15.27
CA ASP A 37 -3.70 -5.97 16.52
C ASP A 37 -3.24 -4.55 16.85
N MET A 38 -2.87 -3.78 15.82
CA MET A 38 -2.50 -2.37 15.96
C MET A 38 -3.70 -1.52 16.39
N VAL A 39 -4.85 -1.67 15.76
CA VAL A 39 -6.10 -0.97 16.12
C VAL A 39 -6.54 -1.34 17.53
N THR A 40 -6.48 -2.62 17.89
CA THR A 40 -6.80 -3.10 19.25
C THR A 40 -5.86 -2.46 20.27
N LEU A 41 -4.55 -2.46 20.02
CA LEU A 41 -3.57 -1.84 20.90
C LEU A 41 -3.77 -0.32 21.01
N LEU A 42 -4.09 0.38 19.92
CA LEU A 42 -4.40 1.81 19.93
C LEU A 42 -5.65 2.08 20.78
N ASN A 43 -6.69 1.27 20.64
CA ASN A 43 -7.90 1.38 21.46
C ASN A 43 -7.62 1.11 22.94
N GLU A 44 -6.84 0.08 23.26
CA GLU A 44 -6.43 -0.24 24.64
C GLU A 44 -5.55 0.85 25.27
N THR A 45 -4.83 1.61 24.44
CA THR A 45 -3.98 2.74 24.88
C THR A 45 -4.71 4.09 24.90
N GLY A 46 -6.01 4.10 24.59
CA GLY A 46 -6.89 5.25 24.77
C GLY A 46 -7.27 6.01 23.49
N TYR A 47 -6.97 5.49 22.29
CA TYR A 47 -7.47 6.06 21.04
C TYR A 47 -8.86 5.49 20.70
N PRO A 48 -9.92 6.31 20.67
CA PRO A 48 -11.25 5.84 20.29
C PRO A 48 -11.23 5.22 18.88
N ILE A 49 -11.91 4.10 18.68
CA ILE A 49 -11.95 3.42 17.37
C ILE A 49 -12.54 4.35 16.29
N GLU A 50 -13.45 5.25 16.68
CA GLU A 50 -14.07 6.25 15.82
C GLU A 50 -13.08 7.30 15.31
N GLU A 51 -11.94 7.47 15.99
CA GLU A 51 -10.85 8.36 15.60
C GLU A 51 -9.73 7.63 14.83
N ILE A 52 -9.89 6.32 14.61
CA ILE A 52 -8.99 5.52 13.80
C ILE A 52 -9.61 5.35 12.41
N TYR A 53 -8.86 5.70 11.38
CA TYR A 53 -9.32 5.66 9.99
C TYR A 53 -8.40 4.77 9.15
N THR A 54 -8.99 4.05 8.21
CA THR A 54 -8.27 3.18 7.27
C THR A 54 -8.38 3.75 5.86
N ALA A 55 -7.28 3.70 5.11
CA ALA A 55 -7.23 4.15 3.72
C ALA A 55 -6.82 2.97 2.84
N ASN A 56 -7.76 2.07 2.60
CA ASN A 56 -7.54 0.90 1.76
C ASN A 56 -7.38 1.32 0.30
N TYR A 57 -6.52 0.61 -0.43
CA TYR A 57 -6.25 0.88 -1.84
C TYR A 57 -5.95 -0.41 -2.58
N ASP A 58 -6.10 -0.38 -3.90
CA ASP A 58 -5.79 -1.52 -4.73
C ASP A 58 -4.28 -1.61 -5.00
N PHE A 59 -3.60 -2.45 -4.25
CA PHE A 59 -2.14 -2.57 -4.30
C PHE A 59 -1.60 -3.00 -5.67
N ARG A 60 -2.44 -3.60 -6.52
CA ARG A 60 -2.05 -4.02 -7.88
C ARG A 60 -1.66 -2.82 -8.75
N HIS A 61 -2.08 -1.61 -8.38
CA HIS A 61 -1.78 -0.39 -9.10
C HIS A 61 -0.58 0.42 -8.53
N ILE A 62 0.05 0.03 -7.40
CA ILE A 62 1.16 0.78 -6.77
C ILE A 62 2.34 0.97 -7.73
N GLY A 63 2.69 -0.07 -8.48
CA GLY A 63 3.82 -0.02 -9.41
C GLY A 63 3.54 0.75 -10.70
N GLY A 64 2.40 1.41 -10.76
CA GLY A 64 2.14 2.45 -11.72
C GLY A 64 3.08 3.64 -11.61
N PHE A 65 4.22 3.64 -10.90
CA PHE A 65 5.18 4.75 -11.01
C PHE A 65 5.64 4.99 -12.48
N ILE A 66 5.74 3.93 -13.28
CA ILE A 66 5.89 4.05 -14.74
C ILE A 66 4.60 4.57 -15.40
N ALA A 67 3.42 4.18 -14.92
CA ALA A 67 2.13 4.75 -15.38
C ALA A 67 1.87 6.19 -14.88
N ILE A 68 2.50 6.67 -13.82
CA ILE A 68 2.38 8.03 -13.30
C ILE A 68 3.26 8.97 -14.12
N ILE A 69 4.38 8.46 -14.67
CA ILE A 69 5.19 9.17 -15.67
C ILE A 69 4.57 9.07 -17.08
N PHE A 70 3.83 8.00 -17.39
CA PHE A 70 3.27 7.74 -18.73
C PHE A 70 1.72 7.67 -18.84
N SER A 71 0.97 8.24 -17.89
CA SER A 71 -0.51 8.42 -17.83
C SER A 71 -1.30 7.50 -16.86
N ASP A 72 -1.94 8.14 -15.89
CA ASP A 72 -3.24 7.79 -15.28
C ASP A 72 -3.52 6.31 -14.94
N SER A 73 -3.05 5.86 -13.78
CA SER A 73 -3.90 4.95 -13.01
C SER A 73 -5.04 5.78 -12.41
N ARG A 74 -6.18 5.84 -13.13
CA ARG A 74 -7.41 6.48 -12.64
C ARG A 74 -7.74 6.08 -11.19
N GLU A 75 -7.48 4.82 -10.84
CA GLU A 75 -7.65 4.29 -9.49
C GLU A 75 -6.72 4.93 -8.45
N MET A 76 -5.44 5.12 -8.75
CA MET A 76 -4.51 5.79 -7.81
C MET A 76 -4.78 7.29 -7.71
N THR A 77 -5.14 7.95 -8.80
CA THR A 77 -5.59 9.35 -8.78
C THR A 77 -6.83 9.49 -7.90
N LYS A 78 -7.81 8.60 -8.05
CA LYS A 78 -9.01 8.55 -7.21
C LYS A 78 -8.67 8.30 -5.74
N PHE A 79 -7.81 7.33 -5.45
CA PHE A 79 -7.34 7.05 -4.09
C PHE A 79 -6.71 8.28 -3.43
N PHE A 80 -5.78 8.98 -4.12
CA PHE A 80 -5.16 10.18 -3.55
C PHE A 80 -6.14 11.33 -3.37
N SER A 81 -7.14 11.47 -4.24
CA SER A 81 -8.23 12.44 -4.06
C SER A 81 -9.06 12.12 -2.82
N GLN A 82 -9.46 10.85 -2.65
CA GLN A 82 -10.21 10.40 -1.48
C GLN A 82 -9.38 10.53 -0.18
N LEU A 83 -8.06 10.30 -0.25
CA LEU A 83 -7.16 10.49 0.87
C LEU A 83 -7.04 11.96 1.26
N ASP A 84 -6.93 12.89 0.29
CA ASP A 84 -6.96 14.33 0.57
C ASP A 84 -8.26 14.74 1.26
N GLU A 85 -9.40 14.27 0.75
CA GLU A 85 -10.72 14.56 1.31
C GLU A 85 -10.83 14.05 2.76
N LEU A 86 -10.44 12.79 3.00
CA LEU A 86 -10.46 12.17 4.33
C LEU A 86 -9.57 12.92 5.31
N ILE A 87 -8.33 13.23 4.94
CA ILE A 87 -7.40 13.97 5.81
C ILE A 87 -7.94 15.36 6.11
N THR A 88 -8.49 16.05 5.09
CA THR A 88 -9.08 17.37 5.27
C THR A 88 -10.30 17.32 6.18
N GLU A 89 -11.15 16.31 6.07
CA GLU A 89 -12.31 16.12 6.93
C GLU A 89 -11.91 15.88 8.39
N ILE A 90 -10.96 14.96 8.63
CA ILE A 90 -10.48 14.65 9.99
C ILE A 90 -9.86 15.89 10.63
N THR A 91 -9.04 16.65 9.88
CA THR A 91 -8.38 17.87 10.38
C THR A 91 -9.30 19.10 10.49
N ARG A 92 -10.55 19.02 10.04
CA ARG A 92 -11.56 20.03 10.39
C ARG A 92 -12.14 19.78 11.77
N LEU A 93 -12.25 18.51 12.16
CA LEU A 93 -12.78 18.07 13.46
C LEU A 93 -11.69 18.03 14.53
N ASN A 94 -10.46 17.75 14.13
CA ASN A 94 -9.27 17.65 14.97
C ASN A 94 -8.18 18.63 14.54
N SER A 95 -7.10 18.79 15.29
CA SER A 95 -6.04 19.74 14.91
C SER A 95 -5.16 19.22 13.77
N LYS A 96 -4.71 17.96 13.85
CA LYS A 96 -3.77 17.32 12.91
C LYS A 96 -3.92 15.80 13.00
N ILE A 97 -3.46 15.08 11.97
CA ILE A 97 -3.47 13.62 11.97
C ILE A 97 -2.07 13.01 12.11
N ILE A 98 -2.05 11.80 12.67
CA ILE A 98 -0.90 10.90 12.59
C ILE A 98 -1.16 9.93 11.45
N LEU A 99 -0.27 9.90 10.46
CA LEU A 99 -0.37 8.97 9.34
C LEU A 99 0.49 7.74 9.63
N VAL A 100 -0.10 6.55 9.50
CA VAL A 100 0.62 5.27 9.65
C VAL A 100 0.56 4.50 8.35
N SER A 101 1.69 4.00 7.90
CA SER A 101 1.82 3.22 6.66
C SER A 101 2.60 1.95 6.90
N VAL A 102 2.17 0.83 6.31
CA VAL A 102 2.82 -0.48 6.48
C VAL A 102 3.24 -1.02 5.12
N GLY A 103 4.44 -1.61 5.06
CA GLY A 103 4.97 -2.24 3.86
C GLY A 103 4.95 -1.28 2.67
N THR A 104 4.30 -1.70 1.58
CA THR A 104 4.20 -0.92 0.34
C THR A 104 3.43 0.40 0.48
N GLY A 105 2.66 0.55 1.56
CA GLY A 105 2.06 1.83 1.92
C GLY A 105 3.12 2.91 2.23
N GLY A 106 4.30 2.54 2.70
CA GLY A 106 5.39 3.49 3.01
C GLY A 106 5.84 4.29 1.78
N PRO A 107 6.37 3.63 0.73
CA PRO A 107 6.72 4.31 -0.52
C PRO A 107 5.54 5.05 -1.17
N LEU A 108 4.32 4.51 -1.10
CA LEU A 108 3.11 5.14 -1.63
C LEU A 108 2.81 6.48 -0.92
N VAL A 109 2.81 6.48 0.41
CA VAL A 109 2.63 7.69 1.22
C VAL A 109 3.79 8.66 1.03
N SER A 110 5.03 8.17 0.92
CA SER A 110 6.19 9.00 0.58
C SER A 110 5.97 9.80 -0.70
N HIS A 111 5.49 9.12 -1.74
CA HIS A 111 5.17 9.74 -3.03
C HIS A 111 4.05 10.79 -2.88
N TYR A 112 2.96 10.41 -2.23
CA TYR A 112 1.84 11.31 -1.94
C TYR A 112 2.30 12.59 -1.21
N LEU A 113 3.10 12.47 -0.14
CA LEU A 113 3.59 13.59 0.65
C LEU A 113 4.64 14.45 -0.08
N LYS A 114 5.38 13.86 -1.03
CA LYS A 114 6.29 14.61 -1.91
C LYS A 114 5.53 15.53 -2.85
N ALA A 115 4.32 15.14 -3.28
CA ALA A 115 3.46 15.95 -4.15
C ALA A 115 2.69 17.05 -3.41
N ARG A 116 2.73 17.11 -2.07
CA ARG A 116 2.02 18.11 -1.26
C ARG A 116 2.96 19.22 -0.78
N SER A 117 2.44 20.45 -0.74
CA SER A 117 3.20 21.61 -0.28
C SER A 117 3.59 21.48 1.19
N GLN A 118 4.66 22.17 1.60
CA GLN A 118 5.06 22.19 3.02
C GLN A 118 3.99 22.84 3.91
N TYR A 119 3.27 23.84 3.38
CA TYR A 119 2.12 24.42 4.07
C TYR A 119 1.05 23.37 4.34
N TRP A 120 0.63 22.62 3.31
CA TRP A 120 -0.38 21.57 3.46
C TRP A 120 0.03 20.54 4.52
N LYS A 121 1.28 20.07 4.48
CA LYS A 121 1.79 19.10 5.46
C LYS A 121 1.79 19.66 6.88
N ARG A 122 2.20 20.92 7.07
CA ARG A 122 2.18 21.57 8.39
C ARG A 122 0.77 21.81 8.93
N THR A 123 -0.20 22.02 8.04
CA THR A 123 -1.61 22.21 8.42
C THR A 123 -2.27 20.89 8.82
N HIS A 124 -2.02 19.81 8.08
CA HIS A 124 -2.82 18.58 8.21
C HIS A 124 -2.11 17.46 8.98
N LEU A 125 -0.78 17.42 8.98
CA LEU A 125 -0.01 16.31 9.53
C LEU A 125 0.72 16.72 10.80
N ASP A 126 0.57 15.90 11.83
CA ASP A 126 1.40 15.92 13.02
C ASP A 126 2.68 15.11 12.76
N SER A 127 2.50 13.85 12.38
CA SER A 127 3.59 12.91 12.18
C SER A 127 3.23 11.84 11.14
N TRP A 128 4.26 11.21 10.57
CA TRP A 128 4.12 10.07 9.68
C TRP A 128 5.04 8.94 10.14
N TYR A 129 4.46 7.79 10.46
CA TYR A 129 5.17 6.57 10.80
C TYR A 129 5.10 5.56 9.64
N SER A 130 6.26 5.08 9.19
CA SER A 130 6.36 4.01 8.22
C SER A 130 6.91 2.76 8.88
N ILE A 131 6.16 1.67 8.79
CA ILE A 131 6.50 0.36 9.33
C ILE A 131 6.86 -0.54 8.15
N ASP A 132 8.10 -1.04 8.12
CA ASP A 132 8.62 -1.92 7.07
C ASP A 132 8.47 -1.39 5.63
N GLY A 133 8.57 -0.07 5.45
CA GLY A 133 8.50 0.56 4.13
C GLY A 133 9.70 0.20 3.24
N PRO A 134 9.53 -0.50 2.11
CA PRO A 134 10.63 -0.89 1.22
C PRO A 134 11.04 0.27 0.30
N PHE A 135 11.53 1.38 0.86
CA PHE A 135 11.85 2.61 0.10
C PHE A 135 12.93 2.41 -0.97
N GLY A 136 13.83 1.45 -0.76
CA GLY A 136 14.88 1.06 -1.72
C GLY A 136 14.52 -0.15 -2.58
N GLY A 137 13.27 -0.62 -2.53
CA GLY A 137 12.88 -1.92 -3.08
C GLY A 137 13.05 -3.08 -2.07
N SER A 138 12.78 -4.29 -2.53
CA SER A 138 12.82 -5.53 -1.74
C SER A 138 13.52 -6.64 -2.51
N PHE A 139 14.60 -7.16 -1.92
CA PHE A 139 15.31 -8.32 -2.45
C PHE A 139 14.41 -9.56 -2.55
N ILE A 140 13.50 -9.76 -1.58
CA ILE A 140 12.56 -10.89 -1.60
C ILE A 140 11.57 -10.75 -2.78
N MET A 141 11.15 -9.53 -3.11
CA MET A 141 10.32 -9.32 -4.31
C MET A 141 11.08 -9.58 -5.60
N HIS A 142 12.35 -9.18 -5.68
CA HIS A 142 13.22 -9.50 -6.82
C HIS A 142 13.40 -11.02 -7.00
N LEU A 143 13.73 -11.74 -5.93
CA LEU A 143 13.81 -13.20 -5.96
C LEU A 143 12.47 -13.83 -6.39
N SER A 144 11.35 -13.36 -5.84
CA SER A 144 10.02 -13.87 -6.19
C SER A 144 9.73 -13.74 -7.69
N ASN A 145 10.19 -12.67 -8.34
CA ASN A 145 10.06 -12.49 -9.79
C ASN A 145 10.96 -13.41 -10.61
N ILE A 146 12.24 -13.53 -10.24
CA ILE A 146 13.24 -14.30 -10.99
C ILE A 146 13.02 -15.81 -10.83
N VAL A 147 12.97 -16.28 -9.58
CA VAL A 147 12.91 -17.73 -9.32
C VAL A 147 11.48 -18.26 -9.26
N SER A 148 10.48 -17.38 -9.43
CA SER A 148 9.06 -17.72 -9.36
C SER A 148 8.75 -18.49 -8.07
N SER A 149 9.35 -18.03 -6.98
CA SER A 149 9.19 -18.61 -5.66
C SER A 149 8.00 -17.98 -4.97
N ASN A 150 7.19 -18.84 -4.36
CA ASN A 150 5.99 -18.41 -3.69
C ASN A 150 6.25 -18.02 -2.23
N TYR A 151 6.98 -16.92 -2.00
CA TYR A 151 7.28 -16.46 -0.64
C TYR A 151 6.07 -15.81 0.05
N PHE A 152 5.14 -15.29 -0.73
CA PHE A 152 4.03 -14.51 -0.20
C PHE A 152 2.70 -15.23 -0.35
N TRP A 153 2.42 -15.91 -1.46
CA TRP A 153 1.06 -16.34 -1.76
C TRP A 153 0.76 -17.76 -1.25
N PRO A 154 -0.47 -18.04 -0.79
CA PRO A 154 -0.82 -19.35 -0.26
C PRO A 154 -1.27 -20.35 -1.31
N PHE A 155 -1.18 -19.99 -2.59
CA PHE A 155 -1.65 -20.83 -3.68
C PHE A 155 -0.51 -21.68 -4.24
N TYR A 156 -0.73 -22.98 -4.40
CA TYR A 156 0.19 -23.87 -5.10
C TYR A 156 0.06 -23.66 -6.62
N LEU A 157 0.56 -22.51 -7.10
CA LEU A 157 0.75 -22.29 -8.53
C LEU A 157 2.03 -22.99 -8.96
N SER A 158 2.02 -23.57 -10.18
CA SER A 158 3.28 -23.96 -10.81
C SER A 158 4.16 -22.73 -10.99
N LYS A 159 5.49 -22.92 -10.96
CA LYS A 159 6.45 -21.81 -11.15
C LYS A 159 6.11 -20.95 -12.37
N THR A 160 5.76 -21.59 -13.49
CA THR A 160 5.37 -20.91 -14.73
C THR A 160 4.13 -20.01 -14.55
N ARG A 161 3.06 -20.53 -13.94
CA ARG A 161 1.84 -19.73 -13.71
C ARG A 161 2.06 -18.61 -12.69
N LEU A 162 2.89 -18.86 -11.69
CA LEU A 162 3.26 -17.84 -10.72
C LEU A 162 4.10 -16.73 -11.37
N HIS A 163 5.05 -17.09 -12.24
CA HIS A 163 5.81 -16.12 -13.02
C HIS A 163 4.90 -15.26 -13.91
N GLU A 164 4.02 -15.89 -14.68
CA GLU A 164 3.04 -15.21 -15.53
C GLU A 164 2.20 -14.22 -14.70
N PHE A 165 1.68 -14.67 -13.56
CA PHE A 165 0.93 -13.80 -12.65
C PHE A 165 1.79 -12.65 -12.11
N LEU A 166 2.94 -12.92 -11.49
CA LEU A 166 3.81 -11.90 -10.88
C LEU A 166 4.32 -10.89 -11.91
N SER A 167 4.61 -11.34 -13.13
CA SER A 167 5.03 -10.49 -14.25
C SER A 167 3.94 -9.53 -14.73
N THR A 168 2.67 -9.83 -14.45
CA THR A 168 1.54 -8.94 -14.75
C THR A 168 1.32 -7.88 -13.67
N LEU A 169 1.88 -8.07 -12.46
CA LEU A 169 1.69 -7.16 -11.33
C LEU A 169 2.72 -6.02 -11.34
N PRO A 170 2.32 -4.75 -11.52
CA PRO A 170 3.24 -3.61 -11.47
C PRO A 170 4.06 -3.53 -10.17
N ILE A 171 3.47 -3.92 -9.03
CA ILE A 171 4.13 -3.88 -7.73
C ILE A 171 5.42 -4.70 -7.69
N SER A 172 5.48 -5.77 -8.49
CA SER A 172 6.64 -6.63 -8.63
C SER A 172 7.87 -5.89 -9.15
N TYR A 173 7.67 -4.97 -10.10
CA TYR A 173 8.75 -4.16 -10.69
C TYR A 173 9.07 -2.92 -9.85
N PHE A 174 8.04 -2.33 -9.25
CA PHE A 174 8.20 -1.16 -8.39
C PHE A 174 9.06 -1.44 -7.16
N LEU A 175 9.04 -2.68 -6.68
CA LEU A 175 9.83 -3.11 -5.54
C LEU A 175 11.15 -3.76 -5.94
N LEU A 176 11.61 -3.58 -7.18
CA LEU A 176 12.96 -4.02 -7.53
C LEU A 176 14.00 -3.22 -6.73
N PRO A 177 15.09 -3.88 -6.27
CA PRO A 177 16.23 -3.24 -5.62
C PRO A 177 16.72 -2.01 -6.39
N SER A 178 16.70 -0.86 -5.72
CA SER A 178 17.28 0.36 -6.24
C SER A 178 18.80 0.36 -6.02
N SER A 179 19.56 0.78 -7.02
CA SER A 179 21.01 0.96 -6.90
C SER A 179 21.41 1.99 -5.84
N ALA A 180 20.48 2.85 -5.41
CA ALA A 180 20.70 3.78 -4.32
C ALA A 180 20.82 3.10 -2.94
N VAL A 181 20.31 1.87 -2.80
CA VAL A 181 20.32 1.11 -1.54
C VAL A 181 21.06 -0.22 -1.68
N PHE A 182 20.92 -0.90 -2.81
CA PHE A 182 21.59 -2.16 -3.12
C PHE A 182 22.75 -1.89 -4.09
N LYS A 183 23.92 -2.49 -3.85
CA LYS A 183 25.06 -2.36 -4.77
C LYS A 183 24.71 -2.96 -6.13
N GLU A 184 25.31 -2.44 -7.21
CA GLU A 184 25.03 -2.85 -8.60
C GLU A 184 25.17 -4.37 -8.84
N GLU A 185 26.01 -5.06 -8.09
CA GLU A 185 26.18 -6.52 -8.14
C GLU A 185 24.88 -7.30 -7.88
N VAL A 186 23.89 -6.69 -7.21
CA VAL A 186 22.57 -7.27 -6.94
C VAL A 186 21.60 -7.11 -8.13
N ASN A 187 21.89 -6.23 -9.09
CA ASN A 187 21.00 -5.86 -10.19
C ASN A 187 21.35 -6.53 -11.54
N GLN A 188 22.29 -7.48 -11.57
CA GLN A 188 22.82 -8.10 -12.80
C GLN A 188 22.17 -9.44 -13.19
N TYR A 189 21.04 -9.80 -12.58
CA TYR A 189 20.32 -11.07 -12.83
C TYR A 189 18.83 -10.83 -13.08
#